data_AF-A0A926HG40-F1
#
_entry.id   AF-A0A926HG40-F1
#
_cell.length_a   1.000
_cell.length_b   1.000
_cell.length_c   1.000
_cell.angle_alpha   90.00
_cell.angle_beta   90.00
_cell.angle_gamma   90.00
#
_symmetry.space_group_name_H-M   'P 1'
#
loop_
_entity.id
_entity.type
_entity.pdbx_description
1 polymer ?
#
loop_
_entity_poly.entity_id
_entity_poly.type
_entity_poly.pdbx_seq_one_letter_code
_entity_poly.pdbx_strand_id
1 'polypeptide(L)' 'TDEKKMGPSLMGLYKKAKLTNGKAVTDANVKAVVNAGGNGMPAYADLLSDEEKTDLLAYLKTL' A
#
# COMPACT_ATOMS: atom_id res chain seq x y z
N THR A 1 -14.39 19.94 -10.57
CA THR A 1 -14.27 18.65 -11.27
C THR A 1 -14.19 17.59 -10.20
N ASP A 2 -15.13 16.65 -10.18
CA ASP A 2 -15.10 15.55 -9.24
C ASP A 2 -13.87 14.69 -9.53
N GLU A 3 -12.78 14.94 -8.80
CA GLU A 3 -11.63 14.03 -8.76
C GLU A 3 -12.18 12.69 -8.29
N LYS A 4 -12.43 11.80 -9.26
CA LYS A 4 -12.84 10.44 -9.00
C LYS A 4 -11.74 9.82 -8.16
N LYS A 5 -12.01 9.62 -6.87
CA LYS A 5 -11.07 8.97 -5.95
C LYS A 5 -10.77 7.58 -6.52
N MET A 6 -9.64 7.46 -7.21
CA MET A 6 -9.19 6.24 -7.88
C MET A 6 -8.81 5.14 -6.88
N GLY A 7 -8.58 5.50 -5.61
CA GLY A 7 -8.23 4.56 -4.56
C GLY A 7 -8.53 5.08 -3.15
N PRO A 8 -8.34 4.22 -2.14
CA PRO A 8 -8.49 4.60 -0.74
C PRO A 8 -7.38 5.58 -0.32
N SER A 9 -7.66 6.40 0.70
CA SER A 9 -6.64 7.23 1.32
C SER A 9 -5.59 6.36 2.04
N LEU A 10 -4.31 6.64 1.76
CA LEU A 10 -3.15 6.05 2.42
C LEU A 10 -2.75 6.81 3.69
N MET A 11 -3.36 7.96 3.95
CA MET A 11 -3.10 8.76 5.16
C MET A 11 -3.47 7.94 6.41
N GLY A 12 -2.54 7.85 7.36
CA GLY A 12 -2.66 7.02 8.55
C GLY A 12 -2.88 5.54 8.27
N LEU A 13 -2.42 4.99 7.13
CA LEU A 13 -2.55 3.56 6.81
C LEU A 13 -2.07 2.67 7.97
N TYR A 14 -0.89 2.95 8.51
CA TYR A 14 -0.29 2.20 9.63
C TYR A 14 -0.97 2.42 10.99
N LYS A 15 -1.86 3.41 11.10
CA LYS A 15 -2.67 3.62 12.31
C LYS A 15 -3.92 2.73 12.32
N LYS A 16 -4.24 2.08 11.20
CA LYS A 16 -5.38 1.16 11.08
C LYS A 16 -5.01 -0.22 11.59
N ALA A 17 -5.97 -0.92 12.19
CA ALA A 17 -5.78 -2.30 12.62
C ALA A 17 -5.69 -3.27 11.42
N LYS A 18 -6.44 -3.00 10.34
CA LYS A 18 -6.59 -3.92 9.21
C LYS A 18 -6.55 -3.18 7.86
N LEU A 19 -5.98 -3.86 6.86
CA LEU A 19 -6.07 -3.53 5.44
C LEU A 19 -7.47 -3.83 4.90
N THR A 20 -7.75 -3.38 3.68
CA THR A 20 -9.03 -3.61 2.99
C THR A 20 -9.34 -5.10 2.75
N ASN A 21 -8.31 -5.94 2.68
CA ASN A 21 -8.42 -7.40 2.58
C ASN A 21 -8.57 -8.10 3.95
N GLY A 22 -8.74 -7.35 5.04
CA GLY A 22 -8.93 -7.87 6.40
C GLY A 22 -7.66 -8.30 7.13
N LYS A 23 -6.49 -8.32 6.47
CA LYS A 23 -5.20 -8.63 7.10
C LYS A 23 -4.73 -7.47 8.00
N ALA A 24 -3.95 -7.78 9.03
CA ALA A 24 -3.35 -6.76 9.88
C ALA A 24 -2.41 -5.82 9.10
N VAL A 25 -2.36 -4.54 9.46
CA VAL A 25 -1.43 -3.59 8.84
C VAL A 25 -0.02 -3.83 9.39
N THR A 26 0.77 -4.60 8.63
CA THR A 26 2.19 -4.87 8.89
C THR A 26 2.98 -4.67 7.61
N ASP A 27 4.27 -4.40 7.73
CA ASP A 27 5.18 -4.21 6.59
C ASP A 27 5.07 -5.36 5.58
N ALA A 28 5.06 -6.61 6.07
CA ALA A 28 4.93 -7.79 5.23
C ALA A 28 3.61 -7.82 4.46
N ASN A 29 2.49 -7.50 5.12
CA ASN A 29 1.18 -7.49 4.48
C ASN A 29 1.01 -6.32 3.50
N VAL A 30 1.56 -5.14 3.83
CA VAL A 30 1.55 -3.98 2.92
C VAL A 30 2.42 -4.26 1.71
N LYS A 31 3.64 -4.78 1.88
CA LYS A 31 4.53 -5.19 0.79
C LYS A 31 3.87 -6.25 -0.10
N ALA A 32 3.16 -7.22 0.49
CA ALA A 32 2.44 -8.23 -0.27
C ALA A 32 1.34 -7.62 -1.16
N VAL A 33 0.60 -6.62 -0.67
CA VAL A 33 -0.41 -5.90 -1.47
C VAL A 33 0.24 -5.08 -2.58
N VAL A 34 1.33 -4.37 -2.29
CA VAL A 34 2.08 -3.60 -3.31
C VAL A 34 2.60 -4.53 -4.41
N ASN A 35 3.15 -5.68 -4.03
CA ASN A 35 3.67 -6.65 -4.99
C ASN A 35 2.56 -7.27 -5.84
N ALA A 36 1.46 -7.69 -5.23
CA ALA A 36 0.38 -8.40 -5.92
C ALA A 36 -0.60 -7.46 -6.67
N GLY A 37 -0.70 -6.20 -6.25
CA GLY A 37 -1.77 -5.30 -6.68
C GLY A 37 -3.16 -5.78 -6.22
N GLY A 38 -4.20 -5.34 -6.92
CA GLY A 38 -5.60 -5.74 -6.70
C GLY A 38 -6.57 -4.57 -6.57
N ASN A 39 -7.87 -4.82 -6.74
CA ASN A 39 -8.93 -3.80 -6.71
C ASN A 39 -8.64 -2.56 -7.60
N GLY A 40 -8.07 -2.79 -8.78
CA GLY A 40 -7.69 -1.71 -9.71
C GLY A 40 -6.28 -1.13 -9.50
N MET A 41 -5.56 -1.54 -8.46
CA MET A 41 -4.13 -1.23 -8.28
C MET A 41 -3.26 -2.20 -9.09
N PRO A 42 -2.29 -1.71 -9.90
CA PRO A 42 -1.31 -2.57 -10.56
C PRO A 42 -0.40 -3.32 -9.58
N ALA A 43 0.16 -4.44 -10.03
CA ALA A 43 1.21 -5.15 -9.32
C ALA A 43 2.56 -4.45 -9.53
N TYR A 44 3.32 -4.24 -8.45
CA TYR A 44 4.65 -3.60 -8.48
C TYR A 44 5.80 -4.56 -8.16
N ALA A 45 5.54 -5.88 -8.13
CA ALA A 45 6.56 -6.88 -7.80
C ALA A 45 7.83 -6.75 -8.65
N ASP A 46 7.66 -6.58 -9.97
CA ASP A 46 8.76 -6.52 -10.94
C ASP A 46 9.15 -5.09 -11.33
N LEU A 47 8.38 -4.09 -10.88
CA LEU A 47 8.58 -2.67 -11.20
C LEU A 47 9.47 -1.95 -10.18
N LEU A 48 9.42 -2.37 -8.92
CA LEU A 48 10.18 -1.77 -7.84
C LEU A 48 11.26 -2.74 -7.34
N SER A 49 12.44 -2.20 -7.09
CA SER A 49 13.51 -2.91 -6.38
C SER A 49 13.12 -3.18 -4.92
N ASP A 50 13.88 -4.03 -4.22
CA ASP A 50 13.63 -4.28 -2.80
C ASP A 50 13.92 -3.05 -1.92
N GLU A 51 14.87 -2.22 -2.33
CA GLU A 51 15.21 -0.95 -1.67
C GLU A 51 14.06 0.03 -1.83
N GLU A 52 13.54 0.22 -3.06
CA GLU A 52 12.41 1.11 -3.34
C GLU A 52 11.13 0.66 -2.59
N LYS A 53 10.90 -0.65 -2.47
CA LYS A 53 9.80 -1.18 -1.67
C LYS A 53 9.99 -0.86 -0.19
N THR A 54 11.21 -0.91 0.32
CA THR A 54 11.53 -0.59 1.71
C THR A 54 11.30 0.89 2.00
N ASP A 55 11.78 1.77 1.11
CA ASP A 55 11.60 3.21 1.21
C ASP A 55 10.12 3.61 1.08
N LEU A 56 9.38 2.94 0.20
CA LEU A 56 7.93 3.12 0.09
C LEU A 56 7.23 2.79 1.42
N LEU A 57 7.56 1.67 2.06
CA LEU A 57 6.98 1.32 3.36
C LEU A 57 7.34 2.33 4.44
N ALA A 58 8.60 2.82 4.44
CA ALA A 58 9.05 3.85 5.37
C ALA A 58 8.26 5.16 5.18
N TYR A 59 8.07 5.58 3.93
CA TYR A 59 7.26 6.75 3.59
C TYR A 59 5.80 6.57 4.03
N LEU A 60 5.18 5.43 3.77
CA LEU A 60 3.79 5.17 4.18
C LEU A 60 3.58 5.23 5.71
N LYS A 61 4.64 5.02 6.51
CA LYS A 61 4.59 5.16 7.97
C LYS A 61 4.62 6.60 8.45
N THR A 62 5.07 7.55 7.62
CA THR A 62 5.10 8.98 7.97
C THR A 62 3.75 9.67 7.74
N LEU A 63 2.81 9.00 7.06
CA LEU A 63 1.48 9.49 6.72
C LEU A 63 0.43 9.32 7.83
#